data_AF-M6V4M1-F1
#
_entry.id   AF-M6V4M1-F1
#
_cell.length_a   1.000
_cell.length_b   1.000
_cell.length_c   1.000
_cell.angle_alpha   90.00
_cell.angle_beta   90.00
_cell.angle_gamma   90.00
#
_symmetry.space_group_name_H-M   'P 1'
#
loop_
_entity.id
_entity.type
_entity.pdbx_description
1 polymer ?
#
loop_
_entity_poly.entity_id
_entity_poly.type
_entity_poly.pdbx_seq_one_letter_code
_entity_poly.pdbx_strand_id
1 'polypeptide(L)'
;MFFTIEFSFFRFIKIKLNTVRISKSILNFLRSENVFPRIRNVSVCIFFCGVFVSTNGCERVQNILVEILGASDKYKAEGNTNLLRPLYSGKDETREKISISLKEVSAGFQQPTDIQFPPGETGIFLVTEQKGKLRWGKVRKNEIGTLLTLNVLSESEQGLLGLAFHPDFIKNGKLYLNYVLKVNGKDTSRVSEWIVSSPKDLTNSKITSERIIMEVVQPYPNHNAGQLAFGPDRYLYVGWGDGGWMGDPKKNGQNPKTFLGSMLRIDVNSTENGKGYKVPEDNPFVKDPCCVPETFAYGFRNPWRYSFDPKGRLILADVGQDLWEEVNIVERGKNYGWDVKEASHCFNPKQNCKQEGLTDPIYEYGREEGQSITGGYVYSNSEISDLNGKYVFADFVSGRIWALELPEQSGQPAKKVYSLGKWPMLVSSFGRDSAGKVYLSDFGSGKIYRIDPR
;
A
#
# COMPACT_ATOMS: atom_id res chain seq x y z
N MET A 1 2.33 3.55 -1.82
CA MET A 1 3.35 3.58 -0.77
C MET A 1 4.35 4.68 -1.09
N PHE A 2 4.41 5.74 -0.30
CA PHE A 2 5.29 6.87 -0.59
C PHE A 2 6.20 7.10 0.60
N PHE A 3 7.43 6.64 0.48
CA PHE A 3 8.47 6.96 1.43
C PHE A 3 8.95 8.39 1.21
N THR A 4 8.89 9.19 2.26
CA THR A 4 10.02 10.02 2.67
C THR A 4 11.24 9.10 2.79
N ILE A 5 12.15 9.15 1.81
CA ILE A 5 13.49 8.58 1.95
C ILE A 5 14.22 9.45 2.99
N GLU A 6 14.20 9.04 4.26
CA GLU A 6 14.98 9.72 5.30
C GLU A 6 16.32 9.01 5.49
N PHE A 7 17.37 9.71 5.04
CA PHE A 7 18.76 9.29 5.07
C PHE A 7 19.25 9.08 6.51
N SER A 8 19.49 7.82 6.88
CA SER A 8 20.47 7.50 7.90
C SER A 8 21.88 7.80 7.35
N PHE A 9 22.67 8.51 8.15
CA PHE A 9 23.89 9.21 7.74
C PHE A 9 25.02 8.31 7.20
N PHE A 10 25.79 8.88 6.26
CA PHE A 10 27.08 8.47 5.65
C PHE A 10 27.09 7.44 4.50
N ARG A 11 26.88 7.93 3.26
CA ARG A 11 27.89 7.87 2.15
C ARG A 11 27.46 8.71 0.94
N PHE A 12 28.47 9.29 0.29
CA PHE A 12 28.38 10.32 -0.76
C PHE A 12 27.46 9.99 -1.94
N ILE A 13 26.49 10.86 -2.23
CA ILE A 13 25.84 10.97 -3.55
C ILE A 13 26.15 12.37 -4.11
N LYS A 14 26.84 12.42 -5.26
CA LYS A 14 27.06 13.64 -6.04
C LYS A 14 25.77 14.00 -6.77
N ILE A 15 25.12 15.10 -6.40
CA ILE A 15 24.00 15.67 -7.17
C ILE A 15 24.53 16.82 -8.04
N LYS A 16 24.36 16.72 -9.35
CA LYS A 16 24.57 17.83 -10.30
C LYS A 16 23.36 18.76 -10.21
N LEU A 17 23.51 19.91 -9.55
CA LEU A 17 22.50 20.96 -9.51
C LEU A 17 22.66 21.87 -10.73
N ASN A 18 21.70 21.81 -11.67
CA ASN A 18 21.53 22.88 -12.67
C ASN A 18 20.42 23.83 -12.20
N THR A 19 20.83 25.07 -11.92
CA THR A 19 20.02 26.31 -11.90
C THR A 19 18.74 26.35 -11.05
N VAL A 20 18.88 26.81 -9.80
CA VAL A 20 17.80 27.48 -9.05
C VAL A 20 18.10 28.98 -9.02
N ARG A 21 17.19 29.81 -9.56
CA ARG A 21 17.26 31.28 -9.46
C ARG A 21 16.87 31.70 -8.04
N ILE A 22 17.82 32.24 -7.29
CA ILE A 22 17.60 32.79 -5.94
C ILE A 22 17.16 34.27 -6.07
N SER A 23 16.17 34.69 -5.29
CA SER A 23 15.63 36.07 -5.32
C SER A 23 16.62 37.09 -4.74
N LYS A 24 16.59 38.34 -5.26
CA LYS A 24 17.46 39.45 -4.86
C LYS A 24 17.41 39.81 -3.37
N SER A 25 16.31 39.46 -2.69
CA SER A 25 16.09 39.74 -1.27
C SER A 25 17.06 38.99 -0.36
N ILE A 26 17.45 37.77 -0.76
CA ILE A 26 18.36 36.90 0.01
C ILE A 26 19.82 37.36 -0.10
N LEU A 27 20.19 37.93 -1.25
CA LEU A 27 21.55 38.45 -1.48
C LEU A 27 21.87 39.69 -0.62
N ASN A 28 20.87 40.51 -0.29
CA ASN A 28 21.06 41.73 0.49
C ASN A 28 21.25 41.45 1.99
N PHE A 29 20.66 40.37 2.50
CA PHE A 29 20.83 39.94 3.90
C PHE A 29 22.25 39.41 4.17
N LEU A 30 22.86 38.74 3.20
CA LEU A 30 24.21 38.16 3.33
C LEU A 30 25.35 39.19 3.27
N ARG A 31 25.06 40.47 3.01
CA ARG A 31 26.06 41.54 2.92
C ARG A 31 26.17 42.40 4.20
N SER A 32 25.31 42.20 5.20
CA SER A 32 25.22 43.14 6.34
C SER A 32 26.03 42.76 7.58
N GLU A 33 26.76 41.64 7.61
CA GLU A 33 27.67 41.34 8.73
C GLU A 33 29.11 41.17 8.27
N ASN A 34 29.94 42.15 8.64
CA ASN A 34 31.39 42.16 8.46
C ASN A 34 32.06 41.27 9.52
N VAL A 35 32.51 40.07 9.14
CA VAL A 35 33.55 39.34 9.88
C VAL A 35 34.61 38.83 8.88
N PHE A 36 35.86 39.15 9.20
CA PHE A 36 37.12 39.09 8.44
C PHE A 36 37.59 37.65 8.02
N PRO A 37 38.71 37.45 7.27
CA PRO A 37 38.73 36.73 6.00
C PRO A 37 39.67 35.50 5.96
N ARG A 38 39.76 34.87 4.78
CA ARG A 38 40.71 33.80 4.35
C ARG A 38 40.51 32.42 4.98
N ILE A 39 39.59 31.66 4.39
CA ILE A 39 39.77 30.22 4.17
C ILE A 39 39.32 29.89 2.73
N ARG A 40 40.22 29.27 1.96
CA ARG A 40 40.01 28.76 0.60
C ARG A 40 39.29 27.42 0.73
N ASN A 41 38.19 27.23 0.00
CA ASN A 41 37.23 26.11 0.04
C ASN A 41 36.21 26.17 1.20
N VAL A 42 35.00 26.63 0.91
CA VAL A 42 33.84 26.49 1.80
C VAL A 42 32.86 25.50 1.16
N SER A 43 32.74 24.32 1.77
CA SER A 43 31.55 23.48 1.64
C SER A 43 30.43 24.17 2.39
N VAL A 44 29.39 24.61 1.70
CA VAL A 44 28.18 25.17 2.33
C VAL A 44 27.31 23.99 2.78
N CYS A 45 27.67 23.41 3.92
CA CYS A 45 26.84 22.48 4.66
C CYS A 45 26.47 23.15 5.99
N ILE A 46 25.17 23.07 6.32
CA ILE A 46 24.60 23.28 7.67
C ILE A 46 24.55 24.76 8.10
N PHE A 47 23.53 25.49 7.62
CA PHE A 47 22.96 26.64 8.36
C PHE A 47 21.47 26.87 8.05
N PHE A 48 20.72 25.82 7.64
CA PHE A 48 19.28 25.93 7.38
C PHE A 48 18.39 25.28 8.45
N CYS A 49 18.92 24.47 9.36
CA CYS A 49 18.12 23.86 10.44
C CYS A 49 17.95 24.73 11.69
N GLY A 50 18.81 25.72 11.92
CA GLY A 50 18.79 26.48 13.18
C GLY A 50 17.79 27.64 13.24
N VAL A 51 17.48 28.27 12.09
CA VAL A 51 16.76 29.57 12.09
C VAL A 51 15.28 29.41 11.72
N PHE A 52 14.88 28.33 11.05
CA PHE A 52 13.46 28.09 10.73
C PHE A 52 12.65 27.53 11.91
N VAL A 53 13.31 26.96 12.92
CA VAL A 53 12.67 26.39 14.11
C VAL A 53 12.14 27.48 15.06
N SER A 54 12.60 28.73 14.96
CA SER A 54 12.25 29.78 15.92
C SER A 54 11.11 30.72 15.51
N THR A 55 10.58 30.66 14.28
CA THR A 55 9.58 31.65 13.82
C THR A 55 8.37 31.10 13.08
N ASN A 56 8.38 29.83 12.64
CA ASN A 56 7.22 29.19 12.03
C ASN A 56 7.12 27.76 12.56
N GLY A 57 6.04 27.45 13.27
CA GLY A 57 5.86 26.16 13.96
C GLY A 57 6.18 24.94 13.09
N CYS A 58 6.61 23.87 13.75
CA CYS A 58 7.07 22.60 13.15
C CYS A 58 6.16 22.11 11.99
N GLU A 59 4.84 22.30 12.11
CA GLU A 59 3.82 21.99 11.08
C GLU A 59 4.07 22.64 9.72
N ARG A 60 4.57 23.89 9.67
CA ARG A 60 4.72 24.63 8.42
C ARG A 60 5.95 24.18 7.62
N VAL A 61 7.01 23.80 8.33
CA VAL A 61 8.21 23.18 7.74
C VAL A 61 7.92 21.73 7.32
N GLN A 62 7.10 21.02 8.08
CA GLN A 62 6.62 19.67 7.77
C GLN A 62 5.78 19.63 6.48
N ASN A 63 4.80 20.53 6.32
CA ASN A 63 3.98 20.60 5.11
C ASN A 63 4.81 20.92 3.87
N ILE A 64 5.79 21.81 3.99
CA ILE A 64 6.70 22.17 2.88
C ILE A 64 7.56 20.97 2.45
N LEU A 65 8.02 20.13 3.38
CA LEU A 65 8.80 18.94 3.06
C LEU A 65 7.96 17.88 2.32
N VAL A 66 6.71 17.68 2.75
CA VAL A 66 5.76 16.78 2.08
C VAL A 66 5.43 17.29 0.67
N GLU A 67 5.21 18.60 0.50
CA GLU A 67 4.88 19.22 -0.79
C GLU A 67 6.06 19.18 -1.79
N ILE A 68 7.31 19.35 -1.31
CA ILE A 68 8.54 19.28 -2.13
C ILE A 68 8.89 17.84 -2.54
N LEU A 69 8.53 16.85 -1.71
CA LEU A 69 8.80 15.42 -1.95
C LEU A 69 7.65 14.71 -2.70
N GLY A 70 6.41 15.20 -2.57
CA GLY A 70 5.19 14.61 -3.13
C GLY A 70 4.85 15.00 -4.58
N ALA A 71 5.66 15.85 -5.24
CA ALA A 71 5.37 16.31 -6.60
C ALA A 71 5.34 15.16 -7.64
N SER A 72 4.26 15.12 -8.43
CA SER A 72 3.93 14.05 -9.41
C SER A 72 4.97 13.80 -10.49
N ASP A 73 5.85 14.76 -10.77
CA ASP A 73 6.80 14.68 -11.89
C ASP A 73 8.08 13.88 -11.56
N LYS A 74 8.20 13.37 -10.33
CA LYS A 74 9.42 12.68 -9.83
C LYS A 74 9.34 11.15 -9.81
N TYR A 75 8.17 10.54 -9.99
CA TYR A 75 8.02 9.08 -9.90
C TYR A 75 8.37 8.40 -11.23
N LYS A 76 9.68 8.26 -11.48
CA LYS A 76 10.20 7.45 -12.59
C LYS A 76 10.96 6.30 -12.01
N ALA A 77 10.58 5.09 -12.39
CA ALA A 77 11.42 3.94 -12.12
C ALA A 77 12.76 4.08 -12.85
N GLU A 78 13.82 3.57 -12.23
CA GLU A 78 15.15 3.57 -12.84
C GLU A 78 15.24 2.53 -13.97
N GLY A 79 15.59 2.97 -15.18
CA GLY A 79 15.86 2.08 -16.32
C GLY A 79 15.09 2.45 -17.59
N ASN A 80 15.34 1.70 -18.67
CA ASN A 80 14.67 1.91 -19.96
C ASN A 80 13.34 1.14 -20.00
N THR A 81 12.22 1.87 -19.93
CA THR A 81 10.86 1.32 -19.96
C THR A 81 10.49 0.64 -21.30
N ASN A 82 11.28 0.83 -22.36
CA ASN A 82 11.05 0.16 -23.65
C ASN A 82 11.57 -1.28 -23.68
N LEU A 83 12.31 -1.73 -22.66
CA LEU A 83 12.81 -3.10 -22.54
C LEU A 83 12.08 -3.85 -21.42
N LEU A 84 10.99 -4.54 -21.75
CA LEU A 84 10.25 -5.41 -20.81
C LEU A 84 10.92 -6.79 -20.64
N ARG A 85 12.25 -6.84 -20.56
CA ARG A 85 12.98 -8.09 -20.26
C ARG A 85 13.24 -8.19 -18.75
N PRO A 86 13.04 -9.37 -18.14
CA PRO A 86 13.33 -9.54 -16.72
C PRO A 86 14.83 -9.36 -16.47
N LEU A 87 15.18 -8.52 -15.50
CA LEU A 87 16.53 -8.42 -14.96
C LEU A 87 16.61 -9.21 -13.64
N TYR A 88 17.77 -9.79 -13.38
CA TYR A 88 18.07 -10.47 -12.11
C TYR A 88 19.33 -9.83 -11.54
N SER A 89 19.31 -9.50 -10.25
CA SER A 89 20.45 -8.86 -9.59
C SER A 89 20.47 -9.15 -8.09
N GLY A 90 21.66 -9.18 -7.49
CA GLY A 90 21.81 -9.50 -6.07
C GLY A 90 21.38 -10.95 -5.79
N LYS A 91 20.59 -11.19 -4.73
CA LYS A 91 20.11 -12.54 -4.40
C LYS A 91 19.27 -13.19 -5.52
N ASP A 92 18.65 -12.39 -6.39
CA ASP A 92 17.86 -12.91 -7.51
C ASP A 92 18.69 -13.57 -8.63
N GLU A 93 20.01 -13.32 -8.69
CA GLU A 93 20.90 -13.95 -9.68
C GLU A 93 20.99 -15.46 -9.46
N THR A 94 20.99 -15.89 -8.20
CA THR A 94 21.15 -17.29 -7.79
C THR A 94 19.83 -17.94 -7.37
N ARG A 95 18.79 -17.16 -7.06
CA ARG A 95 17.43 -17.65 -6.82
C ARG A 95 16.90 -18.40 -8.05
N GLU A 96 16.12 -19.45 -7.79
CA GLU A 96 15.42 -20.18 -8.85
C GLU A 96 14.44 -19.26 -9.56
N LYS A 97 14.35 -19.40 -10.89
CA LYS A 97 13.63 -18.47 -11.75
C LYS A 97 12.41 -19.15 -12.32
N ILE A 98 11.28 -18.44 -12.27
CA ILE A 98 10.10 -18.79 -13.06
C ILE A 98 10.00 -17.75 -14.17
N SER A 99 10.01 -18.21 -15.43
CA SER A 99 10.01 -17.30 -16.57
C SER A 99 8.61 -16.77 -16.85
N ILE A 100 8.48 -15.44 -16.88
CA ILE A 100 7.26 -14.73 -17.24
C ILE A 100 7.55 -13.63 -18.25
N SER A 101 6.49 -13.11 -18.88
CA SER A 101 6.49 -11.84 -19.59
C SER A 101 5.44 -10.89 -18.99
N LEU A 102 5.68 -9.59 -19.08
CA LEU A 102 4.70 -8.56 -18.71
C LEU A 102 4.10 -7.96 -19.98
N LYS A 103 2.80 -8.18 -20.17
CA LYS A 103 2.07 -7.64 -21.33
C LYS A 103 1.28 -6.41 -20.94
N GLU A 104 1.58 -5.27 -21.55
CA GLU A 104 0.74 -4.07 -21.41
C GLU A 104 -0.68 -4.36 -21.93
N VAL A 105 -1.69 -4.14 -21.08
CA VAL A 105 -3.10 -4.37 -21.41
C VAL A 105 -3.96 -3.11 -21.38
N SER A 106 -3.51 -2.05 -20.69
CA SER A 106 -4.16 -0.75 -20.64
C SER A 106 -3.18 0.32 -20.16
N ALA A 107 -3.44 1.58 -20.50
CA ALA A 107 -2.65 2.74 -20.08
C ALA A 107 -3.54 3.96 -19.82
N GLY A 108 -2.93 5.07 -19.39
CA GLY A 108 -3.63 6.35 -19.20
C GLY A 108 -4.28 6.53 -17.82
N PHE A 109 -3.90 5.70 -16.84
CA PHE A 109 -4.23 5.93 -15.44
C PHE A 109 -3.23 6.90 -14.81
N GLN A 110 -3.59 7.48 -13.68
CA GLN A 110 -2.72 8.38 -12.92
C GLN A 110 -2.54 7.83 -11.52
N GLN A 111 -1.30 7.44 -11.16
CA GLN A 111 -0.99 6.99 -9.80
C GLN A 111 -1.95 5.91 -9.30
N PRO A 112 -2.13 4.79 -10.05
CA PRO A 112 -3.05 3.72 -9.70
C PRO A 112 -2.70 3.12 -8.33
N THR A 113 -3.68 2.99 -7.46
CA THR A 113 -3.55 2.43 -6.12
C THR A 113 -4.15 1.03 -6.01
N ASP A 114 -5.18 0.67 -6.76
CA ASP A 114 -5.82 -0.65 -6.73
C ASP A 114 -6.34 -1.05 -8.12
N ILE A 115 -6.46 -2.35 -8.38
CA ILE A 115 -7.08 -2.93 -9.58
C ILE A 115 -8.02 -4.05 -9.15
N GLN A 116 -9.30 -3.94 -9.48
CA GLN A 116 -10.27 -4.99 -9.20
C GLN A 116 -11.12 -5.32 -10.41
N PHE A 117 -11.35 -6.61 -10.62
CA PHE A 117 -12.28 -7.12 -11.63
C PHE A 117 -13.63 -7.42 -10.96
N PRO A 118 -14.77 -7.02 -11.55
CA PRO A 118 -16.06 -7.46 -11.06
C PRO A 118 -16.17 -8.99 -11.02
N PRO A 119 -16.94 -9.57 -10.07
CA PRO A 119 -17.14 -11.02 -10.02
C PRO A 119 -17.60 -11.58 -11.36
N GLY A 120 -16.86 -12.56 -11.88
CA GLY A 120 -17.13 -13.20 -13.19
C GLY A 120 -16.47 -12.53 -14.39
N GLU A 121 -15.92 -11.31 -14.25
CA GLU A 121 -15.36 -10.57 -15.38
C GLU A 121 -13.88 -10.88 -15.65
N THR A 122 -13.52 -10.82 -16.94
CA THR A 122 -12.14 -10.89 -17.44
C THR A 122 -11.75 -9.71 -18.33
N GLY A 123 -12.73 -9.00 -18.87
CA GLY A 123 -12.52 -7.96 -19.89
C GLY A 123 -12.56 -6.53 -19.36
N ILE A 124 -13.25 -6.29 -18.25
CA ILE A 124 -13.42 -4.98 -17.65
C ILE A 124 -12.95 -4.99 -16.19
N PHE A 125 -12.28 -3.92 -15.79
CA PHE A 125 -11.79 -3.73 -14.43
C PHE A 125 -11.98 -2.29 -14.00
N LEU A 126 -11.94 -2.07 -12.69
CA LEU A 126 -11.85 -0.76 -12.08
C LEU A 126 -10.46 -0.53 -11.49
N VAL A 127 -10.00 0.71 -11.58
CA VAL A 127 -8.75 1.21 -10.99
C VAL A 127 -9.09 2.37 -10.08
N THR A 128 -8.55 2.36 -8.87
CA THR A 128 -8.50 3.55 -8.04
C THR A 128 -7.24 4.35 -8.36
N GLU A 129 -7.37 5.66 -8.51
CA GLU A 129 -6.26 6.59 -8.66
C GLU A 129 -6.11 7.40 -7.37
N GLN A 130 -4.87 7.60 -6.91
CA GLN A 130 -4.60 8.25 -5.61
C GLN A 130 -5.39 9.55 -5.42
N LYS A 131 -5.48 10.38 -6.47
CA LYS A 131 -6.17 11.68 -6.46
C LYS A 131 -7.70 11.59 -6.57
N GLY A 132 -8.29 10.46 -6.19
CA GLY A 132 -9.73 10.33 -5.95
C GLY A 132 -10.56 9.87 -7.15
N LYS A 133 -9.95 9.46 -8.26
CA LYS A 133 -10.72 8.95 -9.42
C LYS A 133 -10.88 7.44 -9.35
N LEU A 134 -12.11 6.98 -9.50
CA LEU A 134 -12.44 5.58 -9.80
C LEU A 134 -12.64 5.46 -11.30
N ARG A 135 -11.78 4.69 -11.95
CA ARG A 135 -11.68 4.61 -13.41
C ARG A 135 -12.04 3.20 -13.87
N TRP A 136 -12.79 3.05 -14.95
CA TRP A 136 -12.93 1.76 -15.63
C TRP A 136 -11.92 1.65 -16.76
N GLY A 137 -11.48 0.43 -17.05
CA GLY A 137 -10.62 0.09 -18.19
C GLY A 137 -11.02 -1.24 -18.83
N LYS A 138 -10.78 -1.38 -20.13
CA LYS A 138 -10.98 -2.64 -20.87
C LYS A 138 -9.65 -3.25 -21.29
N VAL A 139 -9.47 -4.53 -20.97
CA VAL A 139 -8.27 -5.30 -21.32
C VAL A 139 -8.07 -5.29 -22.84
N ARG A 140 -6.91 -4.77 -23.29
CA ARG A 140 -6.45 -4.74 -24.70
C ARG A 140 -7.33 -3.97 -25.70
N LYS A 141 -8.26 -3.12 -25.22
CA LYS A 141 -9.07 -2.25 -26.10
C LYS A 141 -8.64 -0.79 -26.10
N ASN A 142 -7.72 -0.42 -25.21
CA ASN A 142 -7.28 0.97 -24.99
C ASN A 142 -8.45 1.94 -24.71
N GLU A 143 -9.49 1.43 -24.05
CA GLU A 143 -10.67 2.19 -23.63
C GLU A 143 -10.64 2.35 -22.12
N ILE A 144 -10.74 3.59 -21.65
CA ILE A 144 -10.81 3.95 -20.24
C ILE A 144 -11.84 5.06 -20.02
N GLY A 145 -12.43 5.12 -18.83
CA GLY A 145 -13.33 6.20 -18.45
C GLY A 145 -13.40 6.37 -16.94
N THR A 146 -14.11 7.41 -16.49
CA THR A 146 -14.24 7.73 -15.07
C THR A 146 -15.65 7.41 -14.60
N LEU A 147 -15.76 6.58 -13.56
CA LEU A 147 -17.04 6.23 -12.92
C LEU A 147 -17.40 7.18 -11.78
N LEU A 148 -16.39 7.61 -11.00
CA LEU A 148 -16.56 8.49 -9.85
C LEU A 148 -15.31 9.34 -9.65
N THR A 149 -15.50 10.58 -9.20
CA THR A 149 -14.42 11.46 -8.72
C THR A 149 -14.76 11.90 -7.29
N LEU A 150 -13.86 11.64 -6.36
CA LEU A 150 -13.96 12.01 -4.96
C LEU A 150 -12.98 13.13 -4.63
N ASN A 151 -13.38 14.02 -3.72
CA ASN A 151 -12.46 14.94 -3.10
C ASN A 151 -11.76 14.24 -1.93
N VAL A 152 -10.48 13.92 -2.12
CA VAL A 152 -9.66 13.17 -1.16
C VAL A 152 -8.43 13.98 -0.77
N LEU A 153 -7.85 13.66 0.38
CA LEU A 153 -6.49 14.08 0.70
C LEU A 153 -5.50 13.20 -0.06
N SER A 154 -4.40 13.77 -0.57
CA SER A 154 -3.43 13.04 -1.41
C SER A 154 -1.99 13.52 -1.26
N GLU A 155 -1.62 14.09 -0.11
CA GLU A 155 -0.30 14.72 0.07
C GLU A 155 0.82 13.71 0.39
N SER A 156 0.49 12.51 0.89
CA SER A 156 1.44 11.44 1.22
C SER A 156 0.89 10.07 0.81
N GLU A 157 0.62 9.16 1.75
CA GLU A 157 -0.01 7.85 1.44
C GLU A 157 -1.53 7.91 1.38
N GLN A 158 -2.10 9.08 1.68
CA GLN A 158 -3.52 9.39 1.55
C GLN A 158 -3.98 9.30 0.08
N GLY A 159 -5.28 9.06 -0.09
CA GLY A 159 -5.92 9.09 -1.40
C GLY A 159 -7.18 8.27 -1.43
N LEU A 160 -7.60 7.89 -2.63
CA LEU A 160 -8.46 6.74 -2.86
C LEU A 160 -7.56 5.50 -2.98
N LEU A 161 -7.67 4.55 -2.03
CA LEU A 161 -6.61 3.57 -1.78
C LEU A 161 -7.04 2.11 -1.99
N GLY A 162 -8.33 1.81 -1.87
CA GLY A 162 -8.81 0.46 -2.16
C GLY A 162 -10.25 0.38 -2.59
N LEU A 163 -10.54 -0.75 -3.23
CA LEU A 163 -11.80 -1.10 -3.83
C LEU A 163 -12.11 -2.57 -3.53
N ALA A 164 -13.38 -2.88 -3.26
CA ALA A 164 -13.89 -4.24 -3.30
C ALA A 164 -15.28 -4.28 -3.92
N PHE A 165 -15.54 -5.26 -4.78
CA PHE A 165 -16.89 -5.55 -5.23
C PHE A 165 -17.61 -6.42 -4.21
N HIS A 166 -18.89 -6.15 -3.97
CA HIS A 166 -19.73 -7.09 -3.22
C HIS A 166 -19.73 -8.46 -3.93
N PRO A 167 -19.74 -9.61 -3.22
CA PRO A 167 -19.78 -10.92 -3.86
C PRO A 167 -20.99 -11.12 -4.79
N ASP A 168 -22.10 -10.44 -4.53
CA ASP A 168 -23.31 -10.40 -5.38
C ASP A 168 -23.40 -9.16 -6.29
N PHE A 169 -22.27 -8.54 -6.64
CA PHE A 169 -22.22 -7.27 -7.39
C PHE A 169 -23.13 -7.23 -8.62
N ILE A 170 -23.15 -8.32 -9.40
CA ILE A 170 -23.98 -8.42 -10.61
C ILE A 170 -25.48 -8.29 -10.32
N LYS A 171 -25.91 -8.62 -9.11
CA LYS A 171 -27.32 -8.54 -8.66
C LYS A 171 -27.62 -7.20 -7.98
N ASN A 172 -26.71 -6.70 -7.15
CA ASN A 172 -26.99 -5.57 -6.26
C ASN A 172 -26.26 -4.26 -6.61
N GLY A 173 -25.29 -4.29 -7.52
CA GLY A 173 -24.50 -3.13 -7.93
C GLY A 173 -23.59 -2.54 -6.85
N LYS A 174 -23.36 -3.24 -5.73
CA LYS A 174 -22.63 -2.73 -4.58
C LYS A 174 -21.11 -2.89 -4.72
N LEU A 175 -20.39 -1.79 -4.56
CA LEU A 175 -18.93 -1.79 -4.39
C LEU A 175 -18.55 -0.95 -3.16
N TYR A 176 -17.35 -1.14 -2.65
CA TYR A 176 -16.85 -0.48 -1.44
C TYR A 176 -15.54 0.21 -1.75
N LEU A 177 -15.39 1.45 -1.26
CA LEU A 177 -14.17 2.23 -1.43
C LEU A 177 -13.58 2.59 -0.07
N ASN A 178 -12.25 2.52 0.05
CA ASN A 178 -11.48 3.06 1.17
C ASN A 178 -10.70 4.29 0.69
N TYR A 179 -10.95 5.44 1.31
CA TYR A 179 -10.35 6.71 0.94
C TYR A 179 -10.16 7.64 2.13
N VAL A 180 -9.24 8.59 2.00
CA VAL A 180 -8.91 9.55 3.05
C VAL A 180 -9.46 10.93 2.70
N LEU A 181 -10.17 11.55 3.63
CA LEU A 181 -10.73 12.89 3.48
C LEU A 181 -10.71 13.65 4.82
N LYS A 182 -11.01 14.95 4.77
CA LYS A 182 -11.16 15.77 5.98
C LYS A 182 -12.59 15.69 6.49
N VAL A 183 -12.78 15.18 7.71
CA VAL A 183 -14.06 15.12 8.42
C VAL A 183 -13.92 15.91 9.71
N ASN A 184 -14.76 16.94 9.90
CA ASN A 184 -14.72 17.82 11.07
C ASN A 184 -13.30 18.36 11.38
N GLY A 185 -12.57 18.74 10.34
CA GLY A 185 -11.20 19.27 10.44
C GLY A 185 -10.09 18.22 10.57
N LYS A 186 -10.43 16.93 10.74
CA LYS A 186 -9.48 15.84 10.95
C LYS A 186 -9.35 14.94 9.73
N ASP A 187 -8.13 14.53 9.44
CA ASP A 187 -7.85 13.55 8.39
C ASP A 187 -8.43 12.19 8.82
N THR A 188 -9.23 11.58 7.96
CA THR A 188 -10.06 10.43 8.32
C THR A 188 -10.06 9.43 7.17
N SER A 189 -9.72 8.17 7.46
CA SER A 189 -9.99 7.06 6.53
C SER A 189 -11.46 6.68 6.64
N ARG A 190 -12.12 6.57 5.49
CA ARG A 190 -13.53 6.21 5.38
C ARG A 190 -13.69 5.03 4.45
N VAL A 191 -14.46 4.04 4.90
CA VAL A 191 -15.03 3.00 4.03
C VAL A 191 -16.49 3.35 3.76
N SER A 192 -16.84 3.46 2.48
CA SER A 192 -18.22 3.67 2.03
C SER A 192 -18.65 2.58 1.04
N GLU A 193 -19.91 2.17 1.14
CA GLU A 193 -20.63 1.41 0.12
C GLU A 193 -21.18 2.35 -0.94
N TRP A 194 -21.07 1.96 -2.20
CA TRP A 194 -21.58 2.69 -3.36
C TRP A 194 -22.40 1.75 -4.24
N ILE A 195 -23.47 2.27 -4.85
CA ILE A 195 -24.31 1.50 -5.77
C ILE A 195 -24.18 2.05 -7.19
N VAL A 196 -23.83 1.17 -8.14
CA VAL A 196 -23.77 1.50 -9.56
C VAL A 196 -25.13 1.25 -10.24
N SER A 197 -25.52 2.10 -11.18
CA SER A 197 -26.79 1.97 -11.91
C SER A 197 -26.86 0.75 -12.85
N SER A 198 -25.71 0.27 -13.32
CA SER A 198 -25.64 -0.76 -14.36
C SER A 198 -24.44 -1.69 -14.11
N PRO A 199 -24.54 -2.65 -13.16
CA PRO A 199 -23.40 -3.51 -12.79
C PRO A 199 -22.87 -4.40 -13.92
N LYS A 200 -23.69 -4.67 -14.94
CA LYS A 200 -23.30 -5.44 -16.14
C LYS A 200 -22.67 -4.58 -17.23
N ASP A 201 -22.69 -3.26 -17.10
CA ASP A 201 -22.11 -2.32 -18.05
C ASP A 201 -21.54 -1.09 -17.34
N LEU A 202 -20.35 -1.24 -16.79
CA LEU A 202 -19.67 -0.15 -16.08
C LEU A 202 -19.32 1.03 -16.98
N THR A 203 -19.31 0.87 -18.31
CA THR A 203 -18.96 1.96 -19.22
C THR A 203 -20.06 3.00 -19.36
N ASN A 204 -21.32 2.58 -19.20
CA ASN A 204 -22.49 3.45 -19.18
C ASN A 204 -23.09 3.63 -17.78
N SER A 205 -22.47 3.02 -16.76
CA SER A 205 -22.96 3.09 -15.39
C SER A 205 -22.61 4.42 -14.71
N LYS A 206 -23.44 4.81 -13.74
CA LYS A 206 -23.21 5.94 -12.83
C LYS A 206 -23.31 5.47 -11.38
N ILE A 207 -22.78 6.25 -10.45
CA ILE A 207 -23.03 6.07 -9.02
C ILE A 207 -24.41 6.64 -8.67
N THR A 208 -25.18 5.89 -7.89
CA THR A 208 -26.57 6.22 -7.52
C THR A 208 -26.75 6.48 -6.04
N SER A 209 -25.88 5.94 -5.19
CA SER A 209 -25.92 6.16 -3.74
C SER A 209 -24.56 5.99 -3.09
N GLU A 210 -24.41 6.59 -1.91
CA GLU A 210 -23.32 6.36 -0.95
C GLU A 210 -23.93 5.98 0.40
N ARG A 211 -23.33 5.00 1.09
CA ARG A 211 -23.59 4.70 2.50
C ARG A 211 -22.26 4.56 3.23
N ILE A 212 -22.03 5.42 4.23
CA ILE A 212 -20.83 5.33 5.08
C ILE A 212 -20.92 4.05 5.90
N ILE A 213 -19.87 3.22 5.83
CA ILE A 213 -19.77 1.97 6.58
C ILE A 213 -19.01 2.22 7.87
N MET A 214 -17.80 2.78 7.79
CA MET A 214 -16.98 3.04 8.95
C MET A 214 -15.93 4.11 8.69
N GLU A 215 -15.46 4.72 9.78
CA GLU A 215 -14.46 5.78 9.76
C GLU A 215 -13.45 5.59 10.88
N VAL A 216 -12.20 6.01 10.63
CA VAL A 216 -11.17 6.15 11.65
C VAL A 216 -10.36 7.42 11.40
N VAL A 217 -10.12 8.20 12.46
CA VAL A 217 -9.25 9.37 12.38
C VAL A 217 -7.81 8.90 12.19
N GLN A 218 -7.14 9.45 11.19
CA GLN A 218 -5.74 9.18 10.90
C GLN A 218 -4.87 10.24 11.60
N PRO A 219 -4.01 9.87 12.56
CA PRO A 219 -3.20 10.84 13.28
C PRO A 219 -2.07 11.44 12.41
N TYR A 220 -1.66 10.74 11.36
CA TYR A 220 -0.63 11.16 10.41
C TYR A 220 -1.04 10.84 8.95
N PRO A 221 -0.43 11.48 7.95
CA PRO A 221 -0.79 11.29 6.54
C PRO A 221 -0.17 10.04 5.89
N ASN A 222 0.48 9.18 6.68
CA ASN A 222 1.07 7.92 6.25
C ASN A 222 0.52 6.73 7.05
N HIS A 223 0.76 5.52 6.56
CA HIS A 223 0.27 4.25 7.07
C HIS A 223 -1.25 4.13 7.04
N ASN A 224 -1.86 4.71 6.01
CA ASN A 224 -3.31 4.65 5.82
C ASN A 224 -3.78 3.29 5.26
N ALA A 225 -2.86 2.43 4.81
CA ALA A 225 -3.14 1.19 4.08
C ALA A 225 -4.18 1.43 2.98
N GLY A 226 -5.10 0.49 2.72
CA GLY A 226 -6.18 0.82 1.79
C GLY A 226 -6.97 -0.33 1.23
N GLN A 227 -6.34 -1.49 1.03
CA GLN A 227 -7.01 -2.64 0.41
C GLN A 227 -8.32 -2.97 1.12
N LEU A 228 -9.28 -3.46 0.36
CA LEU A 228 -10.52 -4.07 0.85
C LEU A 228 -10.64 -5.44 0.19
N ALA A 229 -11.15 -6.43 0.90
CA ALA A 229 -11.41 -7.74 0.31
C ALA A 229 -12.60 -8.43 0.98
N PHE A 230 -13.41 -9.13 0.20
CA PHE A 230 -14.37 -10.08 0.76
C PHE A 230 -13.70 -11.43 0.97
N GLY A 231 -13.88 -11.98 2.18
CA GLY A 231 -13.45 -13.33 2.49
C GLY A 231 -14.35 -14.40 1.88
N PRO A 232 -13.94 -15.68 1.92
CA PRO A 232 -14.78 -16.81 1.54
C PRO A 232 -16.03 -16.94 2.44
N ASP A 233 -15.97 -16.37 3.63
CA ASP A 233 -17.08 -16.21 4.59
C ASP A 233 -18.06 -15.09 4.21
N ARG A 234 -17.81 -14.37 3.11
CA ARG A 234 -18.61 -13.25 2.59
C ARG A 234 -18.63 -12.02 3.48
N TYR A 235 -17.74 -11.92 4.47
CA TYR A 235 -17.54 -10.70 5.24
C TYR A 235 -16.51 -9.80 4.57
N LEU A 236 -16.63 -8.48 4.83
CA LEU A 236 -15.67 -7.49 4.35
C LEU A 236 -14.52 -7.39 5.35
N TYR A 237 -13.30 -7.53 4.83
CA TYR A 237 -12.05 -7.37 5.57
C TYR A 237 -11.46 -5.99 5.28
N VAL A 238 -11.19 -5.23 6.34
CA VAL A 238 -10.69 -3.85 6.29
C VAL A 238 -9.38 -3.77 7.07
N GLY A 239 -8.28 -3.52 6.36
CA GLY A 239 -6.96 -3.29 6.96
C GLY A 239 -6.64 -1.81 7.02
N TRP A 240 -6.30 -1.30 8.21
CA TRP A 240 -5.68 0.01 8.38
C TRP A 240 -4.37 -0.14 9.15
N GLY A 241 -3.36 0.62 8.74
CA GLY A 241 -2.09 0.67 9.44
C GLY A 241 -2.21 1.31 10.82
N ASP A 242 -1.10 1.40 11.53
CA ASP A 242 -0.99 2.01 12.86
C ASP A 242 -1.36 3.52 12.88
N GLY A 243 -1.67 4.09 11.72
CA GLY A 243 -2.04 5.49 11.55
C GLY A 243 -0.85 6.43 11.52
N GLY A 244 0.36 5.87 11.53
CA GLY A 244 1.55 6.55 11.11
C GLY A 244 2.42 7.15 12.19
N TRP A 245 3.37 7.85 11.60
CA TRP A 245 4.74 8.18 12.00
C TRP A 245 5.66 7.02 12.39
N MET A 246 6.96 7.36 12.44
CA MET A 246 8.03 6.46 12.81
C MET A 246 7.86 5.93 14.24
N GLY A 247 7.97 4.61 14.39
CA GLY A 247 7.94 3.90 15.66
C GLY A 247 6.60 3.96 16.40
N ASP A 248 5.48 4.06 15.67
CA ASP A 248 4.12 4.01 16.21
C ASP A 248 3.93 4.84 17.50
N PRO A 249 4.05 6.18 17.43
CA PRO A 249 3.99 7.05 18.60
C PRO A 249 2.63 6.99 19.31
N LYS A 250 1.58 6.49 18.65
CA LYS A 250 0.26 6.28 19.22
C LYS A 250 0.07 4.87 19.80
N LYS A 251 1.06 3.98 19.62
CA LYS A 251 1.06 2.59 20.08
C LYS A 251 -0.16 1.82 19.58
N ASN A 252 -0.62 2.13 18.38
CA ASN A 252 -1.81 1.55 17.80
C ASN A 252 -1.59 0.09 17.38
N GLY A 253 -0.37 -0.27 16.95
CA GLY A 253 -0.03 -1.64 16.56
C GLY A 253 -0.31 -2.65 17.67
N GLN A 254 0.01 -2.31 18.93
CA GLN A 254 -0.26 -3.16 20.09
C GLN A 254 -1.56 -2.83 20.85
N ASN A 255 -2.43 -2.00 20.28
CA ASN A 255 -3.66 -1.55 20.93
C ASN A 255 -4.90 -2.07 20.19
N PRO A 256 -5.47 -3.22 20.59
CA PRO A 256 -6.66 -3.77 19.94
C PRO A 256 -7.96 -2.99 20.25
N LYS A 257 -7.89 -1.86 20.98
CA LYS A 257 -9.03 -0.94 21.23
C LYS A 257 -9.23 0.09 20.13
N THR A 258 -8.41 0.09 19.10
CA THR A 258 -8.52 0.97 17.94
C THR A 258 -8.69 0.14 16.67
N PHE A 259 -9.19 0.79 15.61
CA PHE A 259 -9.22 0.22 14.26
C PHE A 259 -7.86 0.30 13.56
N LEU A 260 -6.94 1.11 14.08
CA LEU A 260 -5.58 1.25 13.53
C LEU A 260 -4.72 0.05 13.94
N GLY A 261 -3.73 -0.27 13.13
CA GLY A 261 -2.81 -1.40 13.30
C GLY A 261 -3.51 -2.75 13.26
N SER A 262 -4.67 -2.82 12.59
CA SER A 262 -5.61 -3.93 12.71
C SER A 262 -6.15 -4.39 11.36
N MET A 263 -6.45 -5.69 11.30
CA MET A 263 -7.32 -6.30 10.30
C MET A 263 -8.70 -6.47 10.94
N LEU A 264 -9.71 -5.84 10.34
CA LEU A 264 -11.09 -5.87 10.82
C LEU A 264 -11.93 -6.78 9.92
N ARG A 265 -12.99 -7.36 10.49
CA ARG A 265 -13.95 -8.24 9.78
C ARG A 265 -15.37 -7.85 10.14
N ILE A 266 -16.15 -7.43 9.14
CA ILE A 266 -17.50 -6.87 9.33
C ILE A 266 -18.53 -7.43 8.33
N ASP A 267 -19.79 -7.51 8.75
CA ASP A 267 -20.93 -7.84 7.89
C ASP A 267 -21.61 -6.58 7.36
N VAL A 268 -21.39 -6.29 6.08
CA VAL A 268 -21.98 -5.11 5.40
C VAL A 268 -23.38 -5.36 4.85
N ASN A 269 -23.90 -6.60 4.95
CA ASN A 269 -25.26 -6.94 4.54
C ASN A 269 -26.32 -6.65 5.60
N SER A 270 -25.88 -6.36 6.82
CA SER A 270 -26.72 -6.05 7.97
C SER A 270 -26.29 -4.71 8.59
N THR A 271 -27.13 -4.12 9.44
CA THR A 271 -26.80 -2.88 10.18
C THR A 271 -27.13 -3.07 11.65
N GLU A 272 -26.31 -2.54 12.55
CA GLU A 272 -26.51 -2.68 13.98
C GLU A 272 -26.07 -1.40 14.73
N ASN A 273 -26.83 -1.00 15.76
CA ASN A 273 -26.47 0.11 16.66
C ASN A 273 -26.09 1.42 15.94
N GLY A 274 -26.78 1.75 14.84
CA GLY A 274 -26.52 2.94 14.02
C GLY A 274 -25.32 2.83 13.09
N LYS A 275 -24.61 1.70 13.06
CA LYS A 275 -23.50 1.42 12.13
C LYS A 275 -24.03 0.88 10.81
N GLY A 276 -23.33 1.18 9.71
CA GLY A 276 -23.64 0.66 8.37
C GLY A 276 -23.34 -0.83 8.16
N TYR A 277 -22.96 -1.54 9.23
CA TYR A 277 -22.57 -2.95 9.27
C TYR A 277 -23.02 -3.61 10.59
N LYS A 278 -22.95 -4.93 10.68
CA LYS A 278 -22.99 -5.73 11.91
C LYS A 278 -21.61 -6.36 12.17
N VAL A 279 -21.25 -6.58 13.43
CA VAL A 279 -20.06 -7.36 13.78
C VAL A 279 -20.39 -8.87 13.74
N PRO A 280 -19.62 -9.71 13.03
CA PRO A 280 -19.79 -11.15 13.08
C PRO A 280 -19.66 -11.69 14.51
N GLU A 281 -20.60 -12.54 14.92
CA GLU A 281 -20.65 -13.08 16.30
C GLU A 281 -19.45 -13.98 16.62
N ASP A 282 -18.83 -14.53 15.59
CA ASP A 282 -17.59 -15.29 15.63
C ASP A 282 -16.36 -14.42 15.38
N ASN A 283 -16.39 -13.11 15.61
CA ASN A 283 -15.14 -12.36 15.74
C ASN A 283 -14.43 -12.76 17.07
N PRO A 284 -13.09 -12.70 17.14
CA PRO A 284 -12.34 -13.19 18.30
C PRO A 284 -12.57 -12.35 19.57
N PHE A 285 -12.94 -11.08 19.42
CA PHE A 285 -12.97 -10.14 20.53
C PHE A 285 -14.36 -9.59 20.87
N VAL A 286 -15.45 -10.18 20.36
CA VAL A 286 -16.83 -9.69 20.55
C VAL A 286 -17.22 -9.54 22.03
N LYS A 287 -16.68 -10.40 22.89
CA LYS A 287 -16.97 -10.43 24.33
C LYS A 287 -15.85 -9.84 25.18
N ASP A 288 -14.78 -9.35 24.56
CA ASP A 288 -13.61 -8.84 25.26
C ASP A 288 -13.65 -7.30 25.32
N PRO A 289 -13.90 -6.70 26.51
CA PRO A 289 -13.91 -5.25 26.65
C PRO A 289 -12.53 -4.60 26.44
N CYS A 290 -11.45 -5.41 26.36
CA CYS A 290 -10.11 -4.92 26.06
C CYS A 290 -9.90 -4.60 24.58
N CYS A 291 -10.84 -4.92 23.70
CA CYS A 291 -10.69 -4.84 22.25
C CYS A 291 -11.95 -4.26 21.59
N VAL A 292 -11.81 -3.70 20.39
CA VAL A 292 -12.99 -3.39 19.57
C VAL A 292 -13.50 -4.68 18.90
N PRO A 293 -14.82 -4.92 18.87
CA PRO A 293 -15.39 -6.20 18.46
C PRO A 293 -15.19 -6.48 16.95
N GLU A 294 -14.92 -5.46 16.13
CA GLU A 294 -14.59 -5.57 14.71
C GLU A 294 -13.24 -6.25 14.44
N THR A 295 -12.32 -6.25 15.40
CA THR A 295 -10.95 -6.73 15.21
C THR A 295 -10.92 -8.23 14.94
N PHE A 296 -10.34 -8.62 13.80
CA PHE A 296 -10.04 -10.00 13.44
C PHE A 296 -8.61 -10.38 13.84
N ALA A 297 -7.65 -9.48 13.64
CA ALA A 297 -6.26 -9.58 14.05
C ALA A 297 -5.66 -8.18 14.20
N TYR A 298 -4.53 -8.05 14.91
CA TYR A 298 -3.87 -6.76 15.15
C TYR A 298 -2.34 -6.92 15.19
N GLY A 299 -1.60 -5.84 15.38
CA GLY A 299 -0.13 -5.88 15.38
C GLY A 299 0.48 -5.61 14.01
N PHE A 300 -0.19 -4.84 13.16
CA PHE A 300 0.30 -4.46 11.84
C PHE A 300 0.80 -3.01 11.80
N ARG A 301 1.78 -2.73 10.93
CA ARG A 301 2.28 -1.37 10.69
C ARG A 301 1.52 -0.67 9.57
N ASN A 302 1.56 -1.21 8.37
CA ASN A 302 0.92 -0.69 7.17
C ASN A 302 0.53 -1.83 6.21
N PRO A 303 -0.58 -2.57 6.50
CA PRO A 303 -1.01 -3.74 5.73
C PRO A 303 -1.49 -3.35 4.33
N TRP A 304 -0.56 -3.21 3.38
CA TRP A 304 -0.81 -2.52 2.11
C TRP A 304 -1.70 -3.30 1.15
N ARG A 305 -1.35 -4.55 0.80
CA ARG A 305 -2.21 -5.46 0.02
C ARG A 305 -2.33 -6.81 0.69
N TYR A 306 -3.52 -7.37 0.53
CA TYR A 306 -3.86 -8.69 1.02
C TYR A 306 -4.91 -9.32 0.12
N SER A 307 -4.92 -10.65 0.08
CA SER A 307 -5.88 -11.44 -0.69
C SER A 307 -6.11 -12.81 -0.05
N PHE A 308 -7.21 -13.45 -0.42
CA PHE A 308 -7.50 -14.81 0.01
C PHE A 308 -6.93 -15.81 -0.99
N ASP A 309 -6.17 -16.79 -0.48
CA ASP A 309 -5.74 -17.93 -1.28
C ASP A 309 -6.91 -18.88 -1.59
N PRO A 310 -6.73 -19.86 -2.51
CA PRO A 310 -7.79 -20.82 -2.83
C PRO A 310 -8.25 -21.70 -1.66
N LYS A 311 -7.45 -21.80 -0.58
CA LYS A 311 -7.81 -22.51 0.65
C LYS A 311 -8.59 -21.60 1.63
N GLY A 312 -8.82 -20.34 1.28
CA GLY A 312 -9.53 -19.36 2.10
C GLY A 312 -8.67 -18.70 3.18
N ARG A 313 -7.34 -18.82 3.11
CA ARG A 313 -6.41 -18.18 4.06
C ARG A 313 -6.13 -16.75 3.60
N LEU A 314 -6.12 -15.82 4.55
CA LEU A 314 -5.81 -14.42 4.30
C LEU A 314 -4.28 -14.23 4.23
N ILE A 315 -3.76 -13.92 3.05
CA ILE A 315 -2.34 -13.61 2.84
C ILE A 315 -2.18 -12.09 2.82
N LEU A 316 -1.30 -11.56 3.64
CA LEU A 316 -1.13 -10.11 3.84
C LEU A 316 0.33 -9.71 3.70
N ALA A 317 0.60 -8.66 2.93
CA ALA A 317 1.90 -8.01 2.91
C ALA A 317 1.85 -6.76 3.81
N ASP A 318 2.70 -6.75 4.83
CA ASP A 318 2.84 -5.62 5.75
C ASP A 318 4.18 -4.94 5.52
N VAL A 319 4.16 -3.62 5.49
CA VAL A 319 5.35 -2.84 5.18
C VAL A 319 6.01 -2.41 6.47
N GLY A 320 7.28 -2.80 6.64
CA GLY A 320 8.05 -2.44 7.83
C GLY A 320 8.61 -1.03 7.82
N GLN A 321 9.35 -0.73 8.88
CA GLN A 321 9.86 0.61 9.20
C GLN A 321 11.27 0.83 8.69
N ASP A 322 12.22 0.10 9.25
CA ASP A 322 13.65 0.38 9.14
C ASP A 322 14.32 -0.66 8.24
N LEU A 323 14.08 -1.95 8.50
CA LEU A 323 14.96 -3.02 8.03
C LEU A 323 14.26 -4.12 7.24
N TRP A 324 13.00 -4.42 7.55
CA TRP A 324 12.37 -5.64 7.07
C TRP A 324 11.01 -5.39 6.46
N GLU A 325 10.73 -6.12 5.38
CA GLU A 325 9.41 -6.23 4.78
C GLU A 325 8.87 -7.63 5.02
N GLU A 326 7.55 -7.82 5.11
CA GLU A 326 6.99 -9.10 5.54
C GLU A 326 5.71 -9.56 4.81
N VAL A 327 5.54 -10.88 4.76
CA VAL A 327 4.31 -11.55 4.32
C VAL A 327 3.80 -12.45 5.45
N ASN A 328 2.52 -12.30 5.77
CA ASN A 328 1.81 -13.01 6.81
C ASN A 328 0.70 -13.91 6.25
N ILE A 329 0.45 -15.04 6.92
CA ILE A 329 -0.85 -15.73 6.87
C ILE A 329 -1.64 -15.26 8.08
N VAL A 330 -2.68 -14.47 7.86
CA VAL A 330 -3.43 -13.81 8.92
C VAL A 330 -4.48 -14.75 9.52
N GLU A 331 -4.27 -15.14 10.76
CA GLU A 331 -5.20 -15.94 11.57
C GLU A 331 -6.00 -15.11 12.58
N ARG A 332 -7.20 -15.60 12.86
CA ARG A 332 -8.15 -15.03 13.81
C ARG A 332 -7.54 -14.90 15.22
N GLY A 333 -7.62 -13.70 15.78
CA GLY A 333 -7.25 -13.36 17.15
C GLY A 333 -5.74 -13.22 17.40
N LYS A 334 -4.92 -13.32 16.35
CA LYS A 334 -3.46 -13.22 16.47
C LYS A 334 -2.96 -11.77 16.50
N ASN A 335 -1.79 -11.61 17.11
CA ASN A 335 -1.01 -10.38 17.17
C ASN A 335 0.26 -10.55 16.31
N TYR A 336 0.46 -9.68 15.33
CA TYR A 336 1.61 -9.70 14.39
C TYR A 336 2.80 -8.87 14.85
N GLY A 337 2.72 -8.32 16.07
CA GLY A 337 3.90 -7.89 16.82
C GLY A 337 4.32 -6.44 16.64
N TRP A 338 3.86 -5.70 15.63
CA TRP A 338 4.20 -4.28 15.50
C TRP A 338 3.64 -3.44 16.67
N ASP A 339 4.40 -2.58 17.35
CA ASP A 339 5.79 -2.16 17.12
C ASP A 339 6.84 -2.87 18.01
N VAL A 340 6.47 -3.93 18.73
CA VAL A 340 7.45 -4.72 19.50
C VAL A 340 8.44 -5.42 18.56
N LYS A 341 7.93 -5.92 17.43
CA LYS A 341 8.70 -6.56 16.36
C LYS A 341 8.51 -5.84 15.03
N GLU A 342 9.54 -5.94 14.18
CA GLU A 342 9.51 -5.63 12.75
C GLU A 342 9.91 -6.93 12.03
N ALA A 343 8.96 -7.57 11.34
CA ALA A 343 9.10 -8.95 10.91
C ALA A 343 9.45 -9.88 12.09
N SER A 344 10.37 -10.83 11.90
CA SER A 344 10.79 -11.73 12.98
C SER A 344 11.76 -11.09 13.99
N HIS A 345 12.08 -9.80 13.86
CA HIS A 345 13.16 -9.12 14.60
C HIS A 345 12.61 -8.14 15.66
N CYS A 346 13.35 -7.95 16.74
CA CYS A 346 12.99 -6.97 17.76
C CYS A 346 13.13 -5.54 17.23
N PHE A 347 12.08 -4.73 17.40
CA PHE A 347 12.07 -3.32 17.02
C PHE A 347 12.12 -2.40 18.24
N ASN A 348 11.20 -2.57 19.18
CA ASN A 348 11.08 -1.72 20.36
C ASN A 348 10.83 -2.56 21.65
N PRO A 349 11.86 -2.83 22.46
CA PRO A 349 13.26 -2.43 22.30
C PRO A 349 13.99 -3.16 21.15
N LYS A 350 15.09 -2.60 20.65
CA LYS A 350 15.86 -3.15 19.51
C LYS A 350 16.48 -4.54 19.76
N GLN A 351 16.54 -4.98 21.01
CA GLN A 351 17.04 -6.31 21.39
C GLN A 351 16.25 -6.82 22.59
N ASN A 352 16.15 -8.14 22.75
CA ASN A 352 15.48 -8.81 23.88
C ASN A 352 14.04 -8.31 24.11
N CYS A 353 13.32 -8.00 23.03
CA CYS A 353 11.91 -7.68 23.07
C CYS A 353 11.09 -8.88 23.55
N LYS A 354 9.92 -8.59 24.13
CA LYS A 354 8.99 -9.61 24.60
C LYS A 354 8.29 -10.26 23.39
N GLN A 355 8.42 -11.57 23.21
CA GLN A 355 7.90 -12.27 22.03
C GLN A 355 6.66 -13.13 22.31
N GLU A 356 6.29 -13.33 23.58
CA GLU A 356 5.17 -14.20 23.91
C GLU A 356 3.85 -13.66 23.36
N GLY A 357 3.14 -14.50 22.60
CA GLY A 357 1.87 -14.16 21.97
C GLY A 357 1.99 -13.38 20.66
N LEU A 358 3.20 -13.09 20.19
CA LEU A 358 3.45 -12.50 18.88
C LEU A 358 3.57 -13.60 17.81
N THR A 359 3.17 -13.27 16.58
CA THR A 359 3.13 -14.19 15.44
C THR A 359 4.14 -13.73 14.40
N ASP A 360 5.05 -14.63 14.02
CA ASP A 360 6.08 -14.33 13.03
C ASP A 360 5.53 -14.42 11.60
N PRO A 361 6.11 -13.64 10.65
CA PRO A 361 5.72 -13.73 9.26
C PRO A 361 6.17 -15.05 8.64
N ILE A 362 5.50 -15.44 7.55
CA ILE A 362 5.89 -16.62 6.78
C ILE A 362 7.06 -16.32 5.84
N TYR A 363 7.31 -15.05 5.53
CA TYR A 363 8.43 -14.63 4.70
C TYR A 363 8.78 -13.19 5.01
N GLU A 364 10.08 -12.88 4.99
CA GLU A 364 10.61 -11.53 5.18
C GLU A 364 11.81 -11.30 4.25
N TYR A 365 12.09 -10.04 3.94
CA TYR A 365 13.31 -9.65 3.22
C TYR A 365 13.82 -8.28 3.66
N GLY A 366 15.14 -8.08 3.55
CA GLY A 366 15.82 -6.88 4.01
C GLY A 366 15.99 -5.81 2.93
N ARG A 367 16.54 -4.67 3.35
CA ARG A 367 16.78 -3.49 2.49
C ARG A 367 17.73 -3.74 1.31
N GLU A 368 18.52 -4.82 1.35
CA GLU A 368 19.36 -5.25 0.24
C GLU A 368 18.57 -5.86 -0.93
N GLU A 369 17.35 -6.33 -0.69
CA GLU A 369 16.48 -6.93 -1.71
C GLU A 369 15.42 -5.94 -2.21
N GLY A 370 14.76 -5.21 -1.30
CA GLY A 370 13.68 -4.26 -1.62
C GLY A 370 13.50 -3.20 -0.53
N GLN A 371 12.48 -2.37 -0.65
CA GLN A 371 12.26 -1.21 0.23
C GLN A 371 10.81 -1.03 0.70
N SER A 372 9.85 -1.73 0.09
CA SER A 372 8.44 -1.45 0.26
C SER A 372 7.64 -2.58 -0.38
N ILE A 373 7.18 -3.54 0.42
CA ILE A 373 6.41 -4.66 -0.12
C ILE A 373 5.06 -4.18 -0.63
N THR A 374 4.69 -4.65 -1.82
CA THR A 374 3.38 -4.37 -2.41
C THR A 374 2.36 -5.44 -2.04
N GLY A 375 2.76 -6.71 -1.90
CA GLY A 375 1.84 -7.85 -1.80
C GLY A 375 1.31 -8.29 -3.17
N GLY A 376 0.23 -9.10 -3.22
CA GLY A 376 -0.34 -9.58 -4.47
C GLY A 376 -1.36 -10.71 -4.32
N TYR A 377 -1.30 -11.72 -5.19
CA TYR A 377 -2.30 -12.81 -5.29
C TYR A 377 -1.66 -14.17 -5.47
N VAL A 378 -2.35 -15.22 -4.98
CA VAL A 378 -2.05 -16.58 -5.39
C VAL A 378 -2.48 -16.79 -6.84
N TYR A 379 -1.51 -17.18 -7.67
CA TYR A 379 -1.73 -17.47 -9.09
C TYR A 379 -2.48 -18.80 -9.24
N SER A 380 -3.56 -18.79 -10.00
CA SER A 380 -4.48 -19.94 -10.15
C SER A 380 -4.87 -20.22 -11.61
N ASN A 381 -4.26 -19.52 -12.55
CA ASN A 381 -4.43 -19.79 -13.98
C ASN A 381 -3.46 -20.90 -14.43
N SER A 382 -3.82 -21.68 -15.44
CA SER A 382 -3.00 -22.80 -15.92
C SER A 382 -1.97 -22.42 -16.99
N GLU A 383 -1.97 -21.18 -17.50
CA GLU A 383 -1.06 -20.76 -18.58
C GLU A 383 0.41 -20.74 -18.14
N ILE A 384 0.69 -20.58 -16.84
CA ILE A 384 2.04 -20.63 -16.26
C ILE A 384 2.03 -21.68 -15.15
N SER A 385 2.25 -22.95 -15.52
CA SER A 385 2.16 -24.10 -14.61
C SER A 385 3.02 -23.95 -13.36
N ASP A 386 4.22 -23.40 -13.50
CA ASP A 386 5.20 -23.29 -12.40
C ASP A 386 4.76 -22.27 -11.34
N LEU A 387 3.89 -21.31 -11.72
CA LEU A 387 3.30 -20.33 -10.81
C LEU A 387 2.06 -20.85 -10.09
N ASN A 388 1.41 -21.91 -10.57
CA ASN A 388 0.15 -22.35 -10.02
C ASN A 388 0.26 -22.67 -8.51
N GLY A 389 -0.61 -22.06 -7.71
CA GLY A 389 -0.62 -22.17 -6.26
C GLY A 389 0.44 -21.35 -5.52
N LYS A 390 1.32 -20.61 -6.22
CA LYS A 390 2.30 -19.72 -5.59
C LYS A 390 1.73 -18.32 -5.41
N TYR A 391 2.10 -17.67 -4.31
CA TYR A 391 1.76 -16.27 -4.04
C TYR A 391 2.70 -15.34 -4.79
N VAL A 392 2.19 -14.63 -5.79
CA VAL A 392 2.95 -13.65 -6.57
C VAL A 392 2.85 -12.30 -5.88
N PHE A 393 4.00 -11.67 -5.63
CA PHE A 393 4.11 -10.38 -4.96
C PHE A 393 5.26 -9.56 -5.53
N ALA A 394 5.30 -8.28 -5.21
CA ALA A 394 6.36 -7.38 -5.65
C ALA A 394 6.82 -6.43 -4.55
N ASP A 395 7.89 -5.73 -4.85
CA ASP A 395 8.38 -4.58 -4.11
C ASP A 395 8.19 -3.30 -4.95
N PHE A 396 7.55 -2.30 -4.36
CA PHE A 396 7.14 -1.07 -5.00
C PHE A 396 8.32 -0.28 -5.57
N VAL A 397 9.41 -0.13 -4.82
CA VAL A 397 10.53 0.75 -5.20
C VAL A 397 11.48 0.04 -6.17
N SER A 398 11.82 -1.21 -5.89
CA SER A 398 12.79 -1.95 -6.69
C SER A 398 12.21 -2.49 -7.99
N GLY A 399 10.88 -2.63 -8.10
CA GLY A 399 10.22 -3.23 -9.26
C GLY A 399 10.51 -4.72 -9.42
N ARG A 400 10.97 -5.37 -8.34
CA ARG A 400 11.16 -6.83 -8.28
C ARG A 400 9.82 -7.51 -8.09
N ILE A 401 9.67 -8.66 -8.74
CA ILE A 401 8.52 -9.54 -8.63
C ILE A 401 9.02 -10.94 -8.28
N TRP A 402 8.36 -11.56 -7.32
CA TRP A 402 8.67 -12.90 -6.82
C TRP A 402 7.42 -13.77 -6.72
N ALA A 403 7.64 -15.07 -6.59
CA ALA A 403 6.61 -16.03 -6.26
C ALA A 403 7.02 -16.83 -5.01
N LEU A 404 6.10 -16.94 -4.05
CA LEU A 404 6.31 -17.64 -2.79
C LEU A 404 5.53 -18.95 -2.76
N GLU A 405 6.21 -20.05 -2.41
CA GLU A 405 5.53 -21.29 -2.04
C GLU A 405 5.04 -21.20 -0.60
N LEU A 406 3.74 -20.94 -0.47
CA LEU A 406 3.07 -20.83 0.82
C LEU A 406 3.25 -22.11 1.64
N PRO A 407 3.48 -22.01 2.95
CA PRO A 407 3.50 -23.18 3.83
C PRO A 407 2.12 -23.85 3.87
N GLU A 408 2.06 -25.12 4.28
CA GLU A 408 0.78 -25.83 4.43
C GLU A 408 -0.03 -25.30 5.63
N GLN A 409 0.66 -24.95 6.71
CA GLN A 409 0.08 -24.48 7.96
C GLN A 409 0.57 -23.06 8.26
N SER A 410 -0.25 -22.29 8.99
CA SER A 410 0.18 -20.99 9.52
C SER A 410 1.30 -21.17 10.57
N GLY A 411 2.10 -20.12 10.78
CA GLY A 411 3.21 -20.12 11.74
C GLY A 411 4.45 -20.91 11.29
N GLN A 412 4.49 -21.34 10.02
CA GLN A 412 5.68 -21.93 9.41
C GLN A 412 6.24 -20.99 8.35
N PRO A 413 7.57 -20.92 8.18
CA PRO A 413 8.15 -20.15 7.09
C PRO A 413 7.77 -20.76 5.74
N ALA A 414 7.72 -19.91 4.72
CA ALA A 414 7.52 -20.32 3.35
C ALA A 414 8.63 -21.29 2.91
N LYS A 415 8.23 -22.30 2.13
CA LYS A 415 9.15 -23.36 1.71
C LYS A 415 10.23 -22.82 0.79
N LYS A 416 9.86 -21.91 -0.11
CA LYS A 416 10.72 -21.42 -1.18
C LYS A 416 10.22 -20.13 -1.78
N VAL A 417 11.16 -19.31 -2.25
CA VAL A 417 10.92 -18.09 -3.02
C VAL A 417 11.61 -18.19 -4.38
N TYR A 418 10.89 -17.74 -5.41
CA TYR A 418 11.32 -17.75 -6.81
C TYR A 418 11.42 -16.32 -7.32
N SER A 419 12.43 -16.03 -8.15
CA SER A 419 12.54 -14.76 -8.83
C SER A 419 11.78 -14.80 -10.16
N LEU A 420 10.85 -13.88 -10.36
CA LEU A 420 10.18 -13.68 -11.65
C LEU A 420 10.94 -12.66 -12.50
N GLY A 421 11.53 -11.67 -11.84
CA GLY A 421 12.42 -10.68 -12.44
C GLY A 421 12.25 -9.30 -11.82
N LYS A 422 13.09 -8.37 -12.28
CA LYS A 422 13.05 -6.94 -11.98
C LYS A 422 12.73 -6.16 -13.25
N TRP A 423 11.78 -5.23 -13.15
CA TRP A 423 11.42 -4.29 -14.21
C TRP A 423 11.56 -2.84 -13.71
N PRO A 424 11.80 -1.88 -14.62
CA PRO A 424 11.83 -0.45 -14.27
C PRO A 424 10.39 0.05 -14.07
N MET A 425 9.75 -0.36 -12.99
CA MET A 425 8.35 -0.08 -12.69
C MET A 425 8.16 0.14 -11.19
N LEU A 426 7.21 1.02 -10.83
CA LEU A 426 6.79 1.22 -9.45
C LEU A 426 5.53 0.40 -9.19
N VAL A 427 5.67 -0.87 -8.82
CA VAL A 427 4.54 -1.81 -8.74
C VAL A 427 3.65 -1.47 -7.54
N SER A 428 2.60 -0.68 -7.73
CA SER A 428 1.76 -0.18 -6.62
C SER A 428 0.70 -1.14 -6.13
N SER A 429 0.20 -2.00 -7.01
CA SER A 429 -0.86 -2.94 -6.71
C SER A 429 -0.92 -4.05 -7.75
N PHE A 430 -1.75 -5.05 -7.44
CA PHE A 430 -2.10 -6.16 -8.30
C PHE A 430 -3.61 -6.22 -8.49
N GLY A 431 -4.04 -6.89 -9.55
CA GLY A 431 -5.42 -7.32 -9.75
C GLY A 431 -5.48 -8.79 -10.17
N ARG A 432 -6.64 -9.43 -9.98
CA ARG A 432 -6.89 -10.79 -10.45
C ARG A 432 -8.26 -10.86 -11.13
N ASP A 433 -8.30 -11.41 -12.34
CA ASP A 433 -9.56 -11.64 -13.04
C ASP A 433 -10.24 -12.96 -12.65
N SER A 434 -11.47 -13.19 -13.12
CA SER A 434 -12.23 -14.41 -12.81
C SER A 434 -11.60 -15.69 -13.39
N ALA A 435 -10.67 -15.57 -14.34
CA ALA A 435 -9.90 -16.69 -14.89
C ALA A 435 -8.60 -16.96 -14.13
N GLY A 436 -8.33 -16.22 -13.04
CA GLY A 436 -7.14 -16.37 -12.22
C GLY A 436 -5.87 -15.74 -12.80
N LYS A 437 -5.98 -14.94 -13.88
CA LYS A 437 -4.83 -14.20 -14.41
C LYS A 437 -4.51 -13.03 -13.51
N VAL A 438 -3.22 -12.77 -13.34
CA VAL A 438 -2.71 -11.74 -12.44
C VAL A 438 -2.24 -10.53 -13.25
N TYR A 439 -2.63 -9.36 -12.78
CA TYR A 439 -2.33 -8.05 -13.34
C TYR A 439 -1.57 -7.22 -12.30
N LEU A 440 -0.81 -6.23 -12.76
CA LEU A 440 -0.11 -5.28 -11.90
C LEU A 440 -0.17 -3.86 -12.47
N SER A 441 -0.19 -2.88 -11.58
CA SER A 441 -0.17 -1.46 -11.94
C SER A 441 1.22 -0.88 -11.72
N ASP A 442 1.69 -0.11 -12.71
CA ASP A 442 2.82 0.79 -12.53
C ASP A 442 2.33 2.17 -12.11
N PHE A 443 2.71 2.56 -10.90
CA PHE A 443 2.36 3.83 -10.29
C PHE A 443 2.84 5.04 -11.09
N GLY A 444 4.07 4.96 -11.61
CA GLY A 444 4.72 6.06 -12.30
C GLY A 444 4.17 6.28 -13.70
N SER A 445 4.09 5.22 -14.51
CA SER A 445 3.60 5.33 -15.89
C SER A 445 2.08 5.28 -16.03
N GLY A 446 1.35 4.82 -15.02
CA GLY A 446 -0.10 4.65 -15.10
C GLY A 446 -0.53 3.53 -16.04
N LYS A 447 0.36 2.57 -16.30
CA LYS A 447 0.10 1.40 -17.15
C LYS A 447 -0.29 0.19 -16.32
N ILE A 448 -1.15 -0.64 -16.91
CA ILE A 448 -1.57 -1.93 -16.36
C ILE A 448 -0.97 -3.03 -17.22
N TYR A 449 -0.30 -3.98 -16.56
CA TYR A 449 0.33 -5.12 -17.19
C TYR A 449 -0.33 -6.40 -16.71
N ARG A 450 -0.34 -7.42 -17.56
CA ARG A 450 -0.72 -8.79 -17.20
C ARG A 450 0.51 -9.68 -17.22
N ILE A 451 0.59 -10.59 -16.26
CA ILE A 451 1.59 -11.64 -16.23
C ILE A 451 1.17 -12.72 -17.23
N ASP A 452 1.94 -12.87 -18.30
CA ASP A 452 1.76 -13.84 -19.37
C ASP A 452 2.95 -14.83 -19.40
N PRO A 453 2.81 -16.04 -19.98
CA PRO A 453 3.95 -16.91 -20.25
C PRO A 453 4.98 -16.23 -21.16
N ARG A 454 6.23 -16.68 -21.10
CA ARG A 454 7.33 -16.13 -21.92
C ARG A 454 7.40 -16.75 -23.30
#